data_AF-A0A917ULF9-F1
#
_entry.id   AF-A0A917ULF9-F1
#
_cell.length_a   1.000
_cell.length_b   1.000
_cell.length_c   1.000
_cell.angle_alpha   90.00
_cell.angle_beta   90.00
_cell.angle_gamma   90.00
#
_symmetry.space_group_name_H-M   'P 1'
#
loop_
_entity.id
_entity.type
_entity.pdbx_description
1 polymer ?
#
loop_
_entity_poly.entity_id
_entity_poly.type
_entity_poly.pdbx_seq_one_letter_code
_entity_poly.pdbx_strand_id
1 'polypeptide(L)'
;MNMSQQFVSDSTGIPRSAISDIERGERRVDSLELKKLARLYRQPVAYFLAEEKDADASEYSLAGLPRALAQLTDGDARTVLEFAEYLTLRRAAEREDQNAEGGSPTA
;
A
#
# COMPACT_ATOMS: atom_id res chain seq x y z
N MET A 1 8.49 -4.72 -2.78
CA MET A 1 8.31 -3.96 -4.04
C MET A 1 9.45 -4.35 -4.99
N ASN A 2 9.18 -4.68 -6.25
CA ASN A 2 10.19 -5.26 -7.15
C ASN A 2 10.72 -4.25 -8.19
N MET A 3 11.33 -3.15 -7.71
CA MET A 3 12.00 -2.15 -8.55
C MET A 3 13.52 -2.31 -8.44
N SER A 4 14.26 -2.11 -9.54
CA SER A 4 15.71 -2.12 -9.49
C SER A 4 16.23 -0.83 -8.85
N GLN A 5 17.33 -0.90 -8.08
CA GLN A 5 17.98 0.29 -7.51
C GLN A 5 18.38 1.30 -8.59
N GLN A 6 18.71 0.83 -9.80
CA GLN A 6 18.99 1.71 -10.95
C GLN A 6 17.75 2.51 -11.35
N PHE A 7 16.59 1.87 -11.46
CA PHE A 7 15.34 2.55 -11.77
C PHE A 7 14.98 3.61 -10.71
N VAL A 8 15.19 3.29 -9.43
CA VAL A 8 14.98 4.23 -8.31
C VAL A 8 15.93 5.42 -8.42
N SER A 9 17.20 5.17 -8.76
CA SER A 9 18.21 6.20 -8.99
C SER A 9 17.78 7.14 -10.10
N ASP A 10 17.45 6.60 -11.27
CA ASP A 10 17.06 7.37 -12.45
C ASP A 10 15.79 8.20 -12.19
N SER A 11 14.87 7.69 -11.37
CA SER A 11 13.60 8.36 -11.05
C SER A 11 13.71 9.45 -9.98
N THR A 12 14.69 9.36 -9.08
CA THR A 12 14.80 10.25 -7.90
C THR A 12 16.02 11.17 -7.94
N GLY A 13 17.01 10.84 -8.78
CA GLY A 13 18.34 11.48 -8.79
C GLY A 13 19.18 11.17 -7.55
N ILE A 14 18.76 10.21 -6.71
CA ILE A 14 19.58 9.71 -5.60
C ILE A 14 20.57 8.71 -6.22
N PRO A 15 21.89 8.82 -5.96
CA PRO A 15 22.85 7.88 -6.51
C PRO A 15 22.50 6.42 -6.19
N ARG A 16 22.61 5.51 -7.16
CA ARG A 16 22.35 4.07 -6.96
C ARG A 16 23.09 3.50 -5.75
N SER A 17 24.35 3.89 -5.52
CA SER A 17 25.11 3.48 -4.34
C SER A 17 24.46 3.96 -3.04
N ALA A 18 24.04 5.22 -2.98
CA ALA A 18 23.34 5.78 -1.83
C ALA A 18 21.98 5.10 -1.56
N ILE A 19 21.25 4.70 -2.61
CA ILE A 19 20.03 3.88 -2.46
C ILE A 19 20.38 2.53 -1.84
N SER A 20 21.44 1.87 -2.32
CA SER A 20 21.91 0.60 -1.75
C SER A 20 22.34 0.72 -0.29
N ASP A 21 23.03 1.81 0.07
CA ASP A 21 23.44 2.08 1.46
C ASP A 21 22.22 2.36 2.36
N ILE A 22 21.21 3.08 1.86
CA ILE A 22 19.94 3.31 2.58
C ILE A 22 19.21 1.99 2.81
N GLU A 23 19.05 1.16 1.77
CA GLU A 23 18.34 -0.12 1.86
C GLU A 23 19.01 -1.12 2.80
N ARG A 24 20.34 -1.02 2.96
CA ARG A 24 21.12 -1.79 3.94
C ARG A 24 21.16 -1.16 5.34
N GLY A 25 20.60 0.04 5.51
CA GLY A 25 20.62 0.77 6.77
C GLY A 25 21.98 1.38 7.14
N GLU A 26 22.95 1.38 6.23
CA GLU A 26 24.29 1.95 6.44
C GLU A 26 24.30 3.47 6.33
N ARG A 27 23.32 4.03 5.59
CA ARG A 27 23.17 5.47 5.40
C ARG A 27 21.75 5.92 5.77
N ARG A 28 21.67 7.00 6.54
CA ARG A 28 20.39 7.67 6.81
C ARG A 28 19.87 8.39 5.57
N VAL A 29 18.57 8.29 5.33
CA VAL A 29 17.84 9.05 4.32
C VAL A 29 17.52 10.45 4.84
N ASP A 30 17.75 11.49 4.04
CA ASP A 30 17.33 12.85 4.41
C ASP A 30 15.85 13.11 4.06
N SER A 31 15.30 14.24 4.50
CA SER A 31 13.87 14.56 4.32
C SER A 31 13.47 14.82 2.85
N LEU A 32 14.37 15.32 2.01
CA LEU A 32 14.12 15.55 0.59
C LEU A 32 14.19 14.23 -0.19
N GLU A 33 15.16 13.38 0.12
CA GLU A 33 15.26 12.02 -0.40
C GLU A 33 14.03 11.20 -0.03
N LEU A 34 13.61 11.23 1.23
CA LEU A 34 12.43 10.53 1.70
C LEU A 34 11.16 10.98 0.95
N LYS A 35 11.01 12.28 0.69
CA LYS A 35 9.89 12.82 -0.09
C LYS A 35 9.90 12.35 -1.55
N LYS A 36 11.08 12.19 -2.15
CA LYS A 36 11.23 11.65 -3.51
C LYS A 36 10.84 10.17 -3.56
N LEU A 37 11.33 9.39 -2.60
CA LEU A 37 11.00 7.96 -2.49
C LEU A 37 9.50 7.75 -2.23
N ALA A 38 8.90 8.54 -1.34
CA ALA A 38 7.47 8.52 -1.07
C ALA A 38 6.63 8.77 -2.33
N ARG A 39 7.02 9.74 -3.16
CA ARG A 39 6.37 10.00 -4.45
C ARG A 39 6.55 8.84 -5.42
N LEU A 40 7.75 8.28 -5.55
CA LEU A 40 8.03 7.17 -6.45
C LEU A 40 7.20 5.93 -6.11
N TYR A 41 7.15 5.57 -4.82
CA TYR A 41 6.44 4.40 -4.34
C TYR A 41 4.95 4.63 -4.11
N ARG A 42 4.47 5.87 -4.36
CA ARG A 42 3.08 6.29 -4.13
C ARG A 42 2.62 5.99 -2.71
N GLN A 43 3.52 6.17 -1.75
CA GLN A 43 3.26 6.01 -0.34
C GLN A 43 3.35 7.39 0.34
N PRO A 44 2.50 7.70 1.33
CA PRO A 44 2.68 8.89 2.14
C PRO A 44 4.01 8.81 2.91
N VAL A 45 4.61 9.96 3.23
CA VAL A 45 5.87 9.98 4.00
C VAL A 45 5.73 9.25 5.34
N ALA A 46 4.55 9.34 5.97
CA ALA A 46 4.24 8.65 7.22
C ALA A 46 4.42 7.13 7.14
N TYR A 47 4.19 6.51 5.98
CA TYR A 47 4.40 5.08 5.77
C TYR A 47 5.84 4.64 6.10
N PHE A 48 6.83 5.46 5.73
CA PHE A 48 8.24 5.15 5.96
C PHE A 48 8.72 5.47 7.38
N LEU A 49 7.90 6.18 8.15
CA LEU A 49 8.18 6.56 9.54
C LEU A 49 7.35 5.76 10.54
N ALA A 50 6.44 4.90 10.05
CA ALA A 50 5.60 4.05 10.88
C ALA A 50 6.47 3.04 11.65
N GLU A 51 6.15 2.83 12.94
CA GLU A 51 6.70 1.70 13.67
C GLU A 51 6.03 0.40 13.19
N GLU A 52 6.72 -0.73 13.23
CA GLU A 52 6.30 -1.99 12.58
C GLU A 52 4.89 -2.49 12.95
N LYS A 53 4.31 -2.02 14.06
CA LYS A 53 2.95 -2.36 14.48
C LYS A 53 1.85 -1.58 13.75
N ASP A 54 2.18 -0.44 13.14
CA ASP A 54 1.25 0.45 12.43
C ASP A 54 1.45 0.39 10.90
N ALA A 55 2.42 -0.40 10.42
CA ALA A 55 2.79 -0.50 9.01
C ALA A 55 1.85 -1.41 8.20
N ASP A 56 0.54 -1.35 8.44
CA ASP A 56 -0.41 -1.97 7.52
C ASP A 56 -0.47 -1.08 6.27
N ALA A 57 0.25 -1.50 5.21
CA ALA A 57 0.30 -0.80 3.93
C ALA A 57 -1.11 -0.51 3.35
N SER A 58 -2.12 -1.27 3.81
CA SER A 58 -3.53 -1.02 3.56
C SER A 58 -3.96 0.38 4.00
N GLU A 59 -3.65 0.81 5.21
CA GLU A 59 -4.12 2.08 5.79
C GLU A 59 -3.57 3.29 5.02
N TYR A 60 -2.31 3.23 4.61
CA TYR A 60 -1.67 4.27 3.81
C TYR A 60 -2.08 4.26 2.34
N SER A 61 -2.49 3.12 1.79
CA SER A 61 -3.06 3.03 0.44
C SER A 61 -4.42 3.74 0.33
N LEU A 62 -5.16 3.84 1.45
CA LEU A 62 -6.44 4.56 1.49
C LEU A 62 -6.28 6.08 1.63
N ALA A 63 -5.09 6.59 1.97
CA ALA A 63 -4.89 8.02 2.23
C ALA A 63 -5.23 8.93 1.02
N GLY A 64 -5.11 8.41 -0.20
CA GLY A 64 -5.47 9.11 -1.43
C GLY A 64 -6.94 8.99 -1.83
N LEU A 65 -7.69 8.05 -1.24
CA LEU A 65 -9.07 7.74 -1.66
C LEU A 65 -10.03 8.92 -1.48
N PRO A 66 -10.04 9.69 -0.38
CA PRO A 66 -10.98 10.81 -0.25
C PRO A 66 -10.87 11.80 -1.40
N ARG A 67 -9.64 12.06 -1.88
CA ARG A 67 -9.39 12.97 -3.00
C ARG A 67 -9.76 12.37 -4.35
N ALA A 68 -9.58 11.06 -4.52
CA ALA A 68 -9.98 10.36 -5.73
C ALA A 68 -11.50 10.32 -5.86
N LEU A 69 -12.21 10.00 -4.76
CA LEU A 69 -13.67 9.98 -4.70
C LEU A 69 -14.27 11.36 -4.99
N ALA A 70 -13.65 12.45 -4.52
CA ALA A 70 -14.12 13.82 -4.75
C ALA A 70 -14.11 14.27 -6.23
N GLN A 71 -13.42 13.55 -7.12
CA GLN A 71 -13.36 13.87 -8.55
C GLN A 71 -14.27 12.99 -9.42
N LEU A 72 -15.03 12.08 -8.81
CA LEU A 72 -15.90 11.15 -9.53
C LEU A 72 -17.21 11.81 -9.97
N THR A 73 -17.76 11.31 -11.08
CA THR A 73 -19.16 11.61 -11.44
C THR A 73 -20.11 10.76 -10.60
N ASP A 74 -21.41 11.11 -10.58
CA ASP A 74 -22.44 10.30 -9.91
C ASP A 74 -22.52 8.86 -10.45
N GLY A 75 -22.19 8.67 -11.73
CA GLY A 75 -22.09 7.34 -12.34
C GLY A 75 -20.92 6.54 -11.77
N ASP A 76 -19.73 7.13 -11.79
CA ASP A 76 -18.51 6.47 -11.31
C ASP A 76 -18.58 6.16 -9.81
N ALA A 77 -19.17 7.07 -9.02
CA ALA A 77 -19.35 6.86 -7.59
C ALA A 77 -20.25 5.65 -7.28
N ARG A 78 -21.32 5.43 -8.06
CA ARG A 78 -22.18 4.24 -7.93
C ARG A 78 -21.42 2.97 -8.25
N THR A 79 -20.62 2.95 -9.31
CA THR A 79 -19.81 1.79 -9.66
C THR A 79 -18.78 1.44 -8.58
N VAL A 80 -18.15 2.46 -7.97
CA VAL A 80 -17.24 2.23 -6.84
C VAL A 80 -17.96 1.62 -5.62
N LEU A 81 -19.18 2.10 -5.33
CA LEU A 81 -20.00 1.55 -4.25
C LEU A 81 -20.37 0.08 -4.50
N GLU A 82 -20.88 -0.23 -5.69
CA GLU A 82 -21.22 -1.61 -6.10
C GLU A 82 -20.01 -2.54 -5.97
N PHE A 83 -18.83 -2.08 -6.36
CA PHE A 83 -17.61 -2.86 -6.23
C PHE A 83 -17.21 -3.10 -4.77
N ALA A 84 -17.35 -2.11 -3.90
CA ALA A 84 -17.08 -2.25 -2.47
C ALA A 84 -18.05 -3.24 -1.79
N GLU A 85 -19.34 -3.19 -2.17
CA GLU A 85 -20.36 -4.15 -1.73
C GLU A 85 -20.02 -5.57 -2.20
N TYR A 86 -19.67 -5.73 -3.47
CA TYR A 86 -19.23 -7.02 -4.02
C TYR A 86 -18.04 -7.61 -3.23
N LEU A 87 -17.01 -6.81 -2.96
CA LEU A 87 -15.85 -7.27 -2.18
C LEU A 87 -16.24 -7.70 -0.76
N THR A 88 -17.20 -7.01 -0.14
CA THR A 88 -17.73 -7.36 1.19
C THR A 88 -18.43 -8.71 1.17
N LEU A 89 -19.33 -8.91 0.20
CA LEU A 89 -20.07 -10.17 0.03
C LEU A 89 -19.13 -11.34 -0.25
N ARG A 90 -18.16 -11.17 -1.16
CA ARG A 90 -17.19 -12.22 -1.48
C ARG A 90 -16.41 -12.68 -0.25
N ARG A 91 -15.96 -11.73 0.57
CA ARG A 91 -15.19 -12.01 1.79
C ARG A 91 -16.04 -12.69 2.87
N ALA A 92 -17.35 -12.43 2.91
CA ALA A 92 -18.28 -13.12 3.79
C ALA A 92 -18.43 -14.59 3.36
N ALA A 93 -18.64 -14.85 2.07
CA ALA A 93 -18.72 -16.21 1.52
C ALA A 93 -17.43 -17.01 1.73
N GLU A 94 -16.26 -16.41 1.44
CA GLU A 94 -14.95 -17.03 1.68
C GLU A 94 -14.74 -17.43 3.16
N ARG A 95 -15.29 -16.66 4.11
CA ARG A 95 -15.24 -16.98 5.54
C ARG A 95 -16.20 -18.09 5.94
N GLU A 96 -17.39 -18.13 5.36
CA GLU A 96 -18.36 -19.21 5.58
C GLU A 96 -17.81 -20.56 5.11
N ASP A 97 -17.19 -20.59 3.92
CA ASP A 97 -16.53 -21.78 3.38
C ASP A 97 -15.38 -22.26 4.30
N GLN A 98 -14.52 -21.35 4.76
CA GLN A 98 -13.42 -21.67 5.69
C GLN A 98 -13.91 -22.18 7.05
N ASN A 99 -15.04 -21.66 7.56
CA ASN A 99 -15.64 -22.14 8.80
C ASN A 99 -16.31 -23.51 8.65
N ALA A 100 -16.87 -23.81 7.47
CA ALA A 100 -17.46 -25.11 7.15
C ALA A 100 -16.39 -26.20 7.01
N GLU A 101 -15.21 -25.89 6.46
CA GLU A 101 -14.09 -26.83 6.31
C GLU A 101 -13.30 -27.05 7.62
N GLY A 102 -13.19 -26.04 8.49
CA GLY A 102 -12.52 -26.14 9.81
C GLY A 102 -13.35 -26.78 10.93
N GLY A 103 -14.64 -27.04 10.69
CA GLY A 103 -15.62 -27.52 11.67
C GLY A 103 -15.92 -29.02 11.65
N SER A 104 -15.04 -29.87 11.11
CA SER A 104 -15.26 -31.33 11.19
C SER A 104 -15.06 -31.83 12.63
N PRO A 105 -16.08 -32.44 13.28
CA PRO A 105 -15.92 -33.00 14.61
C PRO A 105 -15.05 -34.26 14.53
N THR A 106 -13.96 -34.28 15.29
CA THR A 106 -13.27 -35.52 15.67
C THR A 106 -14.29 -36.41 16.38
N ALA A 107 -14.74 -37.46 15.69
CA ALA A 107 -15.51 -38.57 16.27
C ALA A 107 -14.56 -39.71 16.66
#